data_AF-A0A1Q9XLB1-F1
#
_entry.id   AF-A0A1Q9XLB1-F1
#
_cell.length_a   1.000
_cell.length_b   1.000
_cell.length_c   1.000
_cell.angle_alpha   90.00
_cell.angle_beta   90.00
_cell.angle_gamma   90.00
#
_symmetry.space_group_name_H-M   'P 1'
#
loop_
_entity.id
_entity.type
_entity.pdbx_description
1 polymer ?
#
loop_
_entity_poly.entity_id
_entity_poly.type
_entity_poly.pdbx_seq_one_letter_code
_entity_poly.pdbx_strand_id
1 'polypeptide(L)'
;MALINSLMRYKMEKRISSFNMITAKKAEILLPNGSSFLIYMSDQYIIGETEIQEAIQAPKANFIIYNNWDNIAQSAIDHARRNEVEVHKFGAFGHKLDEM
;
A
#
# COMPACT_ATOMS: atom_id res chain seq x y z
N MET A 1 -12.75 -1.52 -0.03
CA MET A 1 -12.50 -0.74 -1.26
C MET A 1 -11.43 -1.46 -2.08
N ALA A 2 -11.54 -1.56 -3.40
CA ALA A 2 -10.57 -2.31 -4.21
C ALA A 2 -9.34 -1.46 -4.58
N LEU A 3 -8.13 -2.02 -4.48
CA LEU A 3 -6.85 -1.36 -4.80
C LEU A 3 -6.84 -0.70 -6.18
N ILE A 4 -7.34 -1.42 -7.18
CA ILE A 4 -7.40 -0.94 -8.56
C ILE A 4 -8.19 0.37 -8.71
N ASN A 5 -9.30 0.52 -7.98
CA ASN A 5 -10.12 1.73 -8.04
C ASN A 5 -9.37 2.94 -7.45
N SER A 6 -8.64 2.71 -6.35
CA SER A 6 -7.80 3.73 -5.74
C SER A 6 -6.67 4.17 -6.67
N LEU A 7 -5.99 3.21 -7.32
CA LEU A 7 -4.91 3.49 -8.26
C LEU A 7 -5.38 4.24 -9.51
N MET A 8 -6.53 3.85 -10.06
CA MET A 8 -7.17 4.58 -11.14
C MET A 8 -7.42 6.04 -10.76
N ARG A 9 -7.95 6.28 -9.56
CA ARG A 9 -8.18 7.63 -9.05
C ARG A 9 -6.88 8.42 -8.94
N TYR A 10 -5.83 7.85 -8.32
CA TYR A 10 -4.54 8.53 -8.21
C TYR A 10 -3.91 8.86 -9.56
N LYS A 11 -4.09 7.98 -10.57
CA LYS A 11 -3.65 8.26 -11.94
C LYS A 11 -4.43 9.41 -12.57
N MET A 12 -5.74 9.45 -12.40
CA MET A 12 -6.58 10.57 -12.89
C MET A 12 -6.22 11.89 -12.24
N GLU A 13 -5.88 11.86 -10.95
CA GLU A 13 -5.39 13.01 -10.17
C GLU A 13 -3.92 13.35 -10.47
N LYS A 14 -3.25 12.63 -11.38
CA LYS A 14 -1.83 12.79 -11.75
C LYS A 14 -0.82 12.62 -10.61
N ARG A 15 -1.23 11.99 -9.50
CA ARG A 15 -0.33 11.62 -8.38
C ARG A 15 0.60 10.47 -8.76
N ILE A 16 0.16 9.61 -9.67
CA ILE A 16 0.97 8.53 -10.25
C ILE A 16 0.89 8.59 -11.78
N SER A 17 1.96 8.19 -12.46
CA SER A 17 2.02 8.09 -13.92
C SER A 17 1.32 6.84 -14.44
N SER A 18 1.63 5.70 -13.82
CA SER A 18 1.09 4.40 -14.18
C SER A 18 1.14 3.45 -12.99
N PHE A 19 0.47 2.31 -13.13
CA PHE A 19 0.55 1.21 -12.18
C PHE A 19 0.44 -0.12 -12.94
N ASN A 20 1.03 -1.16 -12.36
CA ASN A 20 0.94 -2.53 -12.84
C ASN A 20 0.44 -3.42 -11.70
N MET A 21 -0.68 -4.11 -11.91
CA MET A 21 -1.23 -5.02 -10.90
C MET A 21 -0.45 -6.33 -10.90
N ILE A 22 0.01 -6.77 -9.73
CA ILE A 22 0.69 -8.06 -9.54
C ILE A 22 -0.32 -9.09 -9.03
N THR A 23 -1.13 -8.68 -8.05
CA THR A 23 -2.29 -9.44 -7.56
C THR A 23 -3.45 -8.48 -7.34
N ALA A 24 -4.62 -8.98 -6.91
CA ALA A 24 -5.74 -8.10 -6.54
C ALA A 24 -5.40 -7.13 -5.39
N LYS A 25 -4.41 -7.47 -4.54
CA LYS A 25 -4.01 -6.70 -3.37
C LYS A 25 -2.63 -6.06 -3.51
N LYS A 26 -1.86 -6.36 -4.56
CA LYS A 26 -0.47 -5.89 -4.72
C LYS A 26 -0.27 -5.27 -6.10
N ALA A 27 0.37 -4.11 -6.15
CA ALA A 27 0.66 -3.42 -7.40
C ALA A 27 2.00 -2.70 -7.32
N GLU A 28 2.64 -2.55 -8.46
CA GLU A 28 3.73 -1.60 -8.66
C GLU A 28 3.15 -0.27 -9.14
N ILE A 29 3.58 0.84 -8.57
CA ILE A 29 3.21 2.20 -8.98
C ILE A 29 4.45 2.94 -9.48
N LEU A 30 4.28 3.70 -10.57
CA LEU A 30 5.30 4.59 -11.11
C LEU A 30 4.87 6.03 -10.86
N LEU A 31 5.72 6.79 -10.18
CA LEU A 31 5.49 8.21 -9.92
C LEU A 31 5.88 9.09 -11.12
N PRO A 32 5.41 10.35 -11.19
CA PRO A 32 5.82 11.32 -12.21
C PRO A 32 7.31 11.60 -12.26
N ASN A 33 8.01 11.47 -11.13
CA ASN A 33 9.46 11.65 -11.03
C ASN A 33 10.27 10.42 -11.52
N GLY A 34 9.60 9.34 -11.96
CA GLY A 34 10.24 8.12 -12.45
C GLY A 34 10.54 7.07 -11.37
N SER A 35 10.27 7.35 -10.10
CA SER A 35 10.43 6.39 -9.00
C SER A 35 9.35 5.32 -9.05
N SER A 36 9.72 4.07 -8.75
CA SER A 36 8.79 2.94 -8.67
C SER A 36 8.70 2.41 -7.26
N PHE A 37 7.48 2.07 -6.82
CA PHE A 37 7.22 1.49 -5.51
C PHE A 37 6.22 0.35 -5.60
N LEU A 38 6.41 -0.67 -4.77
CA LEU A 38 5.46 -1.75 -4.58
C LEU A 38 4.53 -1.43 -3.41
N ILE A 39 3.23 -1.51 -3.65
CA ILE A 39 2.21 -1.28 -2.65
C ILE A 39 1.37 -2.53 -2.46
N TYR A 40 0.92 -2.75 -1.24
CA TYR A 40 -0.05 -3.78 -0.87
C TYR A 40 -1.24 -3.10 -0.18
N MET A 41 -2.46 -3.46 -0.53
CA MET A 41 -3.66 -2.95 0.13
C MET A 41 -4.41 -4.08 0.82
N SER A 42 -4.56 -3.96 2.13
CA SER A 42 -5.35 -4.90 2.92
C SER A 42 -6.85 -4.70 2.63
N ASP A 43 -7.56 -5.82 2.53
CA ASP A 43 -9.01 -5.89 2.47
C ASP A 43 -9.65 -6.31 3.80
N GLN A 44 -8.83 -6.50 4.85
CA GLN A 44 -9.28 -6.92 6.17
C GLN A 44 -9.62 -5.74 7.07
N TYR A 45 -10.69 -5.90 7.86
CA TYR A 45 -11.10 -4.93 8.86
C TYR A 45 -10.10 -4.82 10.03
N ILE A 46 -9.39 -5.91 10.33
CA ILE A 46 -8.30 -5.96 11.30
C ILE A 46 -7.05 -6.45 10.59
N ILE A 47 -6.02 -5.62 10.52
CA ILE A 47 -4.73 -5.97 9.91
C ILE A 47 -3.90 -6.72 10.96
N GLY A 48 -3.68 -8.01 10.74
CA GLY A 48 -2.85 -8.88 11.56
C GLY A 48 -1.48 -9.14 10.94
N GLU A 49 -0.71 -10.05 11.54
CA GLU A 49 0.61 -10.40 11.02
C GLU A 49 0.55 -11.11 9.67
N THR A 50 -0.55 -11.83 9.38
CA THR A 50 -0.75 -12.56 8.11
C THR A 50 -0.74 -11.61 6.91
N GLU A 51 -1.39 -10.46 7.02
CA GLU A 51 -1.45 -9.43 5.98
C GLU A 51 -0.06 -8.84 5.74
N ILE A 52 0.73 -8.66 6.82
CA ILE A 52 2.12 -8.25 6.71
C ILE A 52 2.94 -9.32 6.00
N GLN A 53 2.75 -10.61 6.35
CA GLN A 53 3.43 -11.73 5.69
C GLN A 53 3.13 -11.76 4.18
N GLU A 54 1.87 -11.61 3.77
CA GLU A 54 1.49 -11.53 2.36
C GLU A 54 2.12 -10.33 1.64
N ALA A 55 2.20 -9.19 2.31
CA ALA A 55 2.80 -7.98 1.75
C ALA A 55 4.32 -8.14 1.54
N ILE A 56 5.02 -8.80 2.46
CA ILE A 56 6.49 -8.99 2.37
C ILE A 56 6.91 -10.17 1.50
N GLN A 57 6.00 -11.10 1.18
CA GLN A 57 6.26 -12.16 0.20
C GLN A 57 6.69 -11.56 -1.14
N ALA A 58 7.70 -12.16 -1.77
CA ALA A 58 8.28 -11.63 -3.00
C ALA A 58 7.22 -11.52 -4.12
N PRO A 59 7.13 -10.36 -4.82
CA PRO A 59 7.90 -9.15 -4.59
C PRO A 59 7.43 -8.39 -3.33
N LYS A 60 8.38 -7.99 -2.48
CA LYS A 60 8.15 -7.32 -1.19
C LYS A 60 7.57 -5.93 -1.41
N ALA A 61 6.43 -5.63 -0.79
CA ALA A 61 5.85 -4.30 -0.82
C ALA A 61 6.68 -3.31 0.01
N ASN A 62 6.82 -2.08 -0.49
CA ASN A 62 7.37 -0.94 0.24
C ASN A 62 6.33 -0.37 1.22
N PHE A 63 5.05 -0.36 0.80
CA PHE A 63 3.94 0.21 1.57
C PHE A 63 2.79 -0.78 1.74
N ILE A 64 2.24 -0.83 2.94
CA ILE A 64 0.97 -1.49 3.24
C ILE A 64 -0.07 -0.41 3.50
N ILE A 65 -1.17 -0.47 2.77
CA ILE A 65 -2.25 0.51 2.81
C ILE A 65 -3.49 -0.19 3.35
N TYR A 66 -4.19 0.45 4.28
CA TYR A 66 -5.46 -0.06 4.81
C TYR A 66 -6.50 1.06 4.90
N ASN A 67 -7.80 0.73 4.98
CA ASN A 67 -8.81 1.79 5.00
C ASN A 67 -8.74 2.57 6.31
N ASN A 68 -9.20 3.83 6.27
CA ASN A 68 -9.09 4.72 7.42
C ASN A 68 -9.83 4.22 8.68
N TRP A 69 -10.88 3.41 8.47
CA TRP A 69 -11.76 2.84 9.49
C TRP A 69 -11.31 1.47 10.00
N ASP A 70 -10.30 0.87 9.37
CA ASP A 70 -9.78 -0.44 9.78
C ASP A 70 -8.76 -0.28 10.92
N ASN A 71 -8.62 -1.34 11.72
CA ASN A 71 -7.71 -1.35 12.86
C ASN A 71 -6.48 -2.19 12.57
N ILE A 72 -5.29 -1.70 12.91
CA ILE A 72 -4.06 -2.47 12.82
C ILE A 72 -3.67 -3.02 14.20
N ALA A 73 -3.39 -4.31 14.27
CA ALA A 73 -2.88 -4.92 15.49
C ALA A 73 -1.45 -4.44 15.78
N GLN A 74 -1.11 -4.22 17.05
CA GLN A 74 0.24 -3.81 17.43
C GLN A 74 1.31 -4.80 16.94
N SER A 75 1.01 -6.09 17.01
CA SER A 75 1.88 -7.16 16.49
C SER A 75 2.16 -7.00 14.99
N ALA A 76 1.17 -6.58 14.20
CA ALA A 76 1.32 -6.29 12.78
C ALA A 76 2.23 -5.08 12.54
N ILE A 77 2.10 -4.01 13.35
CA ILE A 77 3.01 -2.84 13.28
C ILE A 77 4.44 -3.27 13.57
N ASP A 78 4.66 -4.02 14.65
CA ASP A 78 5.99 -4.47 15.06
C ASP A 78 6.60 -5.40 14.00
N HIS A 79 5.78 -6.23 13.38
CA HIS A 79 6.19 -7.12 12.31
C HIS A 79 6.51 -6.36 11.01
N ALA A 80 5.73 -5.35 10.63
CA ALA A 80 6.01 -4.50 9.47
C ALA A 80 7.31 -3.71 9.66
N ARG A 81 7.51 -3.15 10.87
CA ARG A 81 8.74 -2.43 11.23
C ARG A 81 9.98 -3.31 11.14
N ARG A 82 9.91 -4.55 11.65
CA ARG A 82 11.01 -5.52 11.56
C ARG A 82 11.39 -5.87 10.11
N ASN A 83 10.43 -5.75 9.20
CA ASN A 83 10.62 -6.01 7.79
C ASN A 83 10.78 -4.72 6.98
N GLU A 84 10.98 -3.55 7.58
CA GLU A 84 11.18 -2.28 6.85
C GLU A 84 10.06 -1.99 5.83
N VAL A 85 8.81 -2.27 6.21
CA VAL A 85 7.63 -1.93 5.40
C VAL A 85 6.84 -0.85 6.11
N GLU A 86 6.53 0.21 5.38
CA GLU A 86 5.74 1.30 5.92
C GLU A 86 4.25 0.97 5.87
N VAL A 87 3.52 1.26 6.95
CA VAL A 87 2.09 0.99 7.04
C VAL A 87 1.32 2.30 7.16
N HIS A 88 0.43 2.55 6.21
CA HIS A 88 -0.29 3.82 6.09
C HIS A 88 -1.79 3.61 5.97
N LYS A 89 -2.56 4.49 6.61
CA LYS A 89 -3.98 4.63 6.29
C LYS A 89 -4.15 5.17 4.87
N PHE A 90 -5.21 4.77 4.18
CA PHE A 90 -5.48 5.17 2.80
C PHE A 90 -5.42 6.68 2.57
N GLY A 91 -6.03 7.48 3.45
CA GLY A 91 -5.97 8.94 3.35
C GLY A 91 -4.55 9.49 3.51
N ALA A 92 -3.80 8.96 4.48
CA ALA A 92 -2.41 9.36 4.74
C ALA A 92 -1.47 8.98 3.59
N PHE A 93 -1.70 7.83 2.96
CA PHE A 93 -0.91 7.39 1.81
C PHE A 93 -1.06 8.33 0.61
N GLY A 94 -2.27 8.87 0.39
CA GLY A 94 -2.49 9.90 -0.64
C GLY A 94 -1.59 11.12 -0.44
N HIS A 95 -1.48 11.62 0.79
CA HIS A 95 -0.57 12.72 1.13
C HIS A 95 0.91 12.32 0.98
N LYS A 96 1.26 11.08 1.36
CA LYS A 96 2.62 10.56 1.20
C LYS A 96 3.08 10.54 -0.26
N LEU A 97 2.18 10.23 -1.19
CA LEU A 97 2.46 10.31 -2.63
C LEU A 97 2.74 11.73 -3.10
N ASP A 98 2.08 12.74 -2.52
CA ASP A 98 2.28 14.14 -2.89
C ASP A 98 3.63 14.70 -2.38
N GLU A 99 4.22 14.07 -1.35
CA GLU A 99 5.53 14.41 -0.78
C GLU A 99 6.73 13.76 -1.52
N MET A 100 6.48 12.78 -2.38
CA MET A 100 7.50 11.97 -3.09
C MET A 100 7.77 12.51 -4.49
#